data_AF-A0AAI8QGD2-F1
#
_entry.id   AF-A0AAI8QGD2-F1
#
_cell.length_a   1.000
_cell.length_b   1.000
_cell.length_c   1.000
_cell.angle_alpha   90.00
_cell.angle_beta   90.00
_cell.angle_gamma   90.00
#
_symmetry.space_group_name_H-M   'P 1'
#
loop_
_entity.id
_entity.type
_entity.pdbx_description
1 polymer ?
#
loop_
_entity_poly.entity_id
_entity_poly.type
_entity_poly.pdbx_seq_one_letter_code
_entity_poly.pdbx_strand_id
1 'polypeptide(L)'
;MLYGKIINVDSQAQNAQVEQDLNKRVFDFPFDVWEDEISELKKGVEVEFVVEMKLVTKIHIKPKPIDPDEIPVTKSARVCIEEYFARENEILSGYSDFVEGHLKLDFIRMRRFLLTAYNDLCAMDANIENDVLKKLKQEVLHLSKEYLSYHKKTQYALNYAFEMIFLARQTEYNKTITHIDKIQSSLANAQAQTNALSGTLAAGEKTLGKRDDKGSKEYAEIEKEVKQMRKRYVDLLNFIGNQKDALVSETARLKRFRDDHFEAFSAVYTPMTDDIKTRFIALLDTKAYDFDTTLWSRAKYSQVIKHFFRNSRIEGSFSSKTFLRYFLRGLDKSKLSPKSKELFDLLHYLENTNRKKLLIVRETMVNILKYRQVIEKIDSSLLITMDNDPINALKTLAQNPQDIIVIDEKIGNASALGFIKTYKEMPTANAKVAFVVIVQELPKSEIISKGKFMGVEFVPEQNMDMLYDCIRMAL
;
A
#
# COMPACT_ATOMS: atom_id res chain seq x y z
N MET A 1 -42.10 2.88 21.33
CA MET A 1 -41.56 2.97 19.96
C MET A 1 -42.71 3.09 18.99
N LEU A 2 -42.54 3.92 17.96
CA LEU A 2 -43.47 4.16 16.87
C LEU A 2 -42.88 3.61 15.57
N TYR A 3 -43.74 3.23 14.64
CA TYR A 3 -43.36 2.76 13.31
C TYR A 3 -43.74 3.80 12.26
N GLY A 4 -42.91 3.94 11.24
CA GLY A 4 -43.16 4.88 10.16
C GLY A 4 -42.27 4.69 8.95
N LYS A 5 -42.37 5.63 8.02
CA LYS A 5 -41.62 5.65 6.78
C LYS A 5 -40.99 7.01 6.54
N ILE A 6 -39.73 7.03 6.09
CA ILE A 6 -39.08 8.28 5.69
C ILE A 6 -39.77 8.81 4.44
N ILE A 7 -40.28 10.03 4.49
CA ILE A 7 -41.01 10.65 3.36
C ILE A 7 -40.22 11.75 2.67
N ASN A 8 -39.24 12.34 3.35
CA ASN A 8 -38.37 13.36 2.80
C ASN A 8 -37.00 13.37 3.48
N VAL A 9 -35.95 13.72 2.74
CA VAL A 9 -34.58 13.86 3.23
C VAL A 9 -34.00 15.12 2.61
N ASP A 10 -33.66 16.10 3.44
CA ASP A 10 -33.02 17.34 3.02
C ASP A 10 -31.55 17.32 3.42
N SER A 11 -30.69 17.00 2.45
CA SER A 11 -29.24 16.95 2.65
C SER A 11 -28.59 18.31 2.88
N GLN A 12 -29.21 19.42 2.46
CA GLN A 12 -28.67 20.76 2.67
C GLN A 12 -28.96 21.27 4.08
N ALA A 13 -30.17 20.97 4.60
CA ALA A 13 -30.58 21.35 5.94
C ALA A 13 -30.20 20.32 7.02
N GLN A 14 -29.61 19.17 6.64
CA GLN A 14 -29.32 18.02 7.52
C GLN A 14 -30.54 17.56 8.35
N ASN A 15 -31.70 17.54 7.71
CA ASN A 15 -32.98 17.27 8.36
C ASN A 15 -33.81 16.30 7.51
N ALA A 16 -34.61 15.45 8.15
CA ALA A 16 -35.45 14.48 7.46
C ALA A 16 -36.84 14.41 8.08
N GLN A 17 -37.79 13.82 7.34
CA GLN A 17 -39.18 13.68 7.76
C GLN A 17 -39.60 12.22 7.79
N VAL A 18 -40.21 11.82 8.91
CA VAL A 18 -40.83 10.50 9.09
C VAL A 18 -42.34 10.63 9.21
N GLU A 19 -43.08 9.84 8.44
CA GLU A 19 -44.53 9.68 8.57
C GLU A 19 -44.83 8.46 9.44
N GLN A 20 -45.57 8.65 10.53
CA GLN A 20 -46.04 7.59 11.40
C GLN A 20 -47.12 6.72 10.71
N ASP A 21 -46.98 5.40 10.74
CA ASP A 21 -47.87 4.48 10.02
C ASP A 21 -49.33 4.55 10.48
N LEU A 22 -49.56 4.64 11.79
CA LEU A 22 -50.87 4.42 12.40
C LEU A 22 -51.84 5.59 12.23
N ASN A 23 -51.33 6.81 12.26
CA ASN A 23 -52.11 8.04 12.33
C ASN A 23 -51.59 9.12 11.36
N LYS A 24 -50.63 8.77 10.49
CA LYS A 24 -50.11 9.62 9.41
C LYS A 24 -49.57 10.97 9.88
N ARG A 25 -49.11 11.04 11.14
CA ARG A 25 -48.44 12.22 11.68
C ARG A 25 -47.03 12.30 11.12
N VAL A 26 -46.64 13.49 10.69
CA VAL A 26 -45.28 13.76 10.20
C VAL A 26 -44.48 14.39 11.33
N PHE A 27 -43.25 13.90 11.51
CA PHE A 27 -42.28 14.45 12.42
C PHE A 27 -41.00 14.81 11.65
N ASP A 28 -40.48 16.00 11.90
CA ASP A 28 -39.15 16.41 11.47
C ASP A 28 -38.12 15.88 12.47
N PHE A 29 -36.96 15.45 11.97
CA PHE A 29 -35.86 15.00 12.80
C PHE A 29 -34.49 15.32 12.18
N PRO A 30 -33.57 15.90 12.96
CA PRO A 30 -32.20 16.16 12.50
C PRO A 30 -31.41 14.86 12.31
N PHE A 31 -30.37 14.87 11.47
CA PHE A 31 -29.58 13.65 11.16
C PHE A 31 -28.80 13.10 12.37
N ASP A 32 -28.60 13.89 13.42
CA ASP A 32 -27.90 13.50 14.65
C ASP A 32 -28.66 12.46 15.49
N VAL A 33 -29.98 12.35 15.33
CA VAL A 33 -30.80 11.33 16.01
C VAL A 33 -30.95 10.03 15.20
N TRP A 34 -30.33 9.94 14.02
CA TRP A 34 -30.27 8.75 13.18
C TRP A 34 -29.16 7.81 13.65
N GLU A 35 -29.53 6.60 14.07
CA GLU A 35 -28.58 5.66 14.68
C GLU A 35 -27.88 4.72 13.67
N ASP A 36 -28.33 4.66 12.41
CA ASP A 36 -27.75 3.82 11.36
C ASP A 36 -26.79 4.60 10.42
N GLU A 37 -26.28 3.96 9.36
CA GLU A 37 -25.46 4.66 8.39
C GLU A 37 -26.26 5.75 7.65
N ILE A 38 -25.70 6.97 7.55
CA ILE A 38 -26.31 8.09 6.81
C ILE A 38 -26.55 7.71 5.33
N SER A 39 -25.74 6.81 4.78
CA SER A 39 -25.88 6.27 3.42
C SER A 39 -27.21 5.53 3.20
N GLU A 40 -27.85 5.07 4.28
CA GLU A 40 -29.10 4.31 4.29
C GLU A 40 -30.33 5.20 4.55
N LEU A 41 -30.13 6.46 4.96
CA LEU A 41 -31.19 7.44 5.15
C LEU A 41 -31.76 7.88 3.79
N LYS A 42 -32.80 7.17 3.33
CA LYS A 42 -33.44 7.40 2.02
C LYS A 42 -34.95 7.50 2.16
N LYS A 43 -35.56 8.28 1.26
CA LYS A 43 -37.01 8.31 1.11
C LYS A 43 -37.53 6.90 0.83
N GLY A 44 -38.52 6.49 1.61
CA GLY A 44 -39.20 5.21 1.48
C GLY A 44 -38.69 4.10 2.40
N VAL A 45 -37.71 4.36 3.26
CA VAL A 45 -37.21 3.41 4.25
C VAL A 45 -38.20 3.30 5.43
N GLU A 46 -38.52 2.07 5.84
CA GLU A 46 -39.29 1.80 7.06
C GLU A 46 -38.41 1.93 8.29
N VAL A 47 -38.93 2.58 9.33
CA VAL A 47 -38.16 3.00 10.51
C VAL A 47 -38.94 2.74 11.80
N GLU A 48 -38.18 2.51 12.87
CA GLU A 48 -38.63 2.56 14.25
C GLU A 48 -38.10 3.85 14.91
N PHE A 49 -38.96 4.58 15.62
CA PHE A 49 -38.58 5.85 16.23
C PHE A 49 -39.26 6.12 17.57
N VAL A 50 -38.65 6.99 18.37
CA VAL A 50 -39.14 7.41 19.69
C VAL A 50 -39.45 8.89 19.64
N VAL A 51 -40.63 9.27 20.11
CA VAL A 51 -41.06 10.67 20.21
C VAL A 51 -41.27 11.02 21.68
N GLU A 52 -40.52 12.01 22.16
CA GLU A 52 -40.69 12.60 23.49
C GLU A 52 -40.98 14.09 23.35
N MET A 53 -42.00 14.59 24.07
CA MET A 53 -42.41 16.00 24.00
C MET A 53 -42.62 16.56 22.57
N LYS A 54 -43.11 15.71 21.65
CA LYS A 54 -43.32 16.00 20.21
C LYS A 54 -42.05 16.11 19.35
N LEU A 55 -40.88 15.75 19.87
CA LEU A 55 -39.62 15.69 19.12
C LEU A 55 -39.17 14.24 18.98
N VAL A 56 -38.61 13.89 17.81
CA VAL A 56 -37.98 12.58 17.61
C VAL A 56 -36.65 12.58 18.34
N THR A 57 -36.48 11.67 19.29
CA THR A 57 -35.25 11.56 20.10
C THR A 57 -34.33 10.43 19.62
N LYS A 58 -34.89 9.42 18.95
CA LYS A 58 -34.17 8.29 18.36
C LYS A 58 -34.91 7.78 17.15
N ILE A 59 -34.18 7.41 16.10
CA ILE A 59 -34.73 6.77 14.91
C ILE A 59 -33.69 5.85 14.28
N HIS A 60 -34.13 4.65 13.90
CA HIS A 60 -33.33 3.66 13.20
C HIS A 60 -34.20 2.90 12.21
N ILE A 61 -33.57 2.20 11.27
CA ILE A 61 -34.22 1.34 10.29
C ILE A 61 -34.98 0.27 11.05
N LYS A 62 -36.23 0.06 10.64
CA LYS A 62 -37.07 -1.00 11.19
C LYS A 62 -36.38 -2.33 10.88
N PRO A 63 -36.08 -3.18 11.89
CA PRO A 63 -35.51 -4.48 11.66
C PRO A 63 -36.43 -5.25 10.71
N LYS A 64 -35.91 -5.65 9.55
CA LYS A 64 -36.65 -6.58 8.69
C LYS A 64 -36.97 -7.82 9.52
N PRO A 65 -38.17 -8.43 9.36
CA PRO A 65 -38.38 -9.77 9.89
C PRO A 65 -37.24 -10.63 9.37
N ILE A 66 -36.39 -11.15 10.28
CA ILE A 66 -35.35 -12.09 9.91
C ILE A 66 -36.11 -13.29 9.36
N ASP A 67 -36.01 -13.53 8.05
CA ASP A 67 -36.49 -14.78 7.48
C ASP A 67 -35.82 -15.89 8.30
N PRO A 68 -36.58 -16.79 8.96
CA PRO A 68 -35.99 -17.88 9.72
C PRO A 68 -34.99 -18.71 8.89
N ASP A 69 -35.09 -18.66 7.56
CA ASP A 69 -34.19 -19.32 6.64
C ASP A 69 -32.93 -18.49 6.28
N GLU A 70 -32.86 -17.21 6.61
CA GLU A 70 -31.67 -16.37 6.38
C GLU A 70 -30.72 -16.36 7.58
N ILE A 71 -29.42 -16.22 7.32
CA ILE A 71 -28.40 -16.03 8.35
C ILE A 71 -28.06 -14.53 8.36
N PRO A 72 -28.29 -13.79 9.47
CA PRO A 72 -28.01 -12.37 9.49
C PRO A 72 -26.51 -12.08 9.52
N VAL A 73 -26.11 -11.00 8.84
CA VAL A 73 -24.73 -10.50 8.86
C VAL A 73 -24.43 -9.87 10.22
N THR A 74 -23.36 -10.32 10.88
CA THR A 74 -22.91 -9.75 12.16
C THR A 74 -22.03 -8.51 11.94
N LYS A 75 -21.15 -8.56 10.95
CA LYS A 75 -20.23 -7.46 10.61
C LYS A 75 -20.18 -7.28 9.10
N SER A 76 -20.19 -6.03 8.65
CA SER A 76 -20.05 -5.71 7.24
C SER A 76 -18.66 -6.11 6.71
N ALA A 77 -18.56 -6.35 5.40
CA ALA A 77 -17.29 -6.68 4.74
C ALA A 77 -16.22 -5.63 5.02
N ARG A 78 -16.59 -4.34 4.93
CA ARG A 78 -15.69 -3.21 5.17
C ARG A 78 -15.07 -3.25 6.56
N VAL A 79 -15.89 -3.37 7.62
CA VAL A 79 -15.39 -3.41 9.00
C VAL A 79 -14.46 -4.60 9.21
N CYS A 80 -14.80 -5.77 8.69
CA CYS A 80 -13.93 -6.95 8.78
C CYS A 80 -12.56 -6.74 8.13
N ILE A 81 -12.52 -6.07 6.97
CA ILE A 81 -11.28 -5.75 6.25
C ILE A 81 -10.47 -4.69 6.99
N GLU A 82 -11.13 -3.63 7.49
CA GLU A 82 -10.49 -2.57 8.28
C GLU A 82 -9.85 -3.14 9.56
N GLU A 83 -10.54 -4.01 10.29
CA GLU A 83 -9.98 -4.69 11.48
C GLU A 83 -8.80 -5.60 11.13
N TYR A 84 -8.87 -6.31 9.99
CA TYR A 84 -7.79 -7.22 9.57
C TYR A 84 -6.51 -6.49 9.16
N PHE A 85 -6.65 -5.31 8.56
CA PHE A 85 -5.54 -4.43 8.16
C PHE A 85 -5.36 -3.21 9.07
N ALA A 86 -5.86 -3.26 10.32
CA ALA A 86 -5.81 -2.14 11.25
C ALA A 86 -4.38 -1.64 11.46
N ARG A 87 -3.44 -2.58 11.67
CA ARG A 87 -2.02 -2.26 11.86
C ARG A 87 -1.41 -1.55 10.65
N GLU A 88 -1.69 -2.04 9.45
CA GLU A 88 -1.23 -1.42 8.20
C GLU A 88 -1.80 -0.01 8.03
N ASN A 89 -3.09 0.18 8.32
CA ASN A 89 -3.73 1.49 8.27
C ASN A 89 -3.21 2.45 9.34
N GLU A 90 -2.91 1.98 10.55
CA GLU A 90 -2.29 2.78 11.62
C GLU A 90 -0.92 3.30 11.20
N ILE A 91 -0.07 2.44 10.63
CA ILE A 91 1.24 2.84 10.11
C ILE A 91 1.05 3.92 9.06
N LEU A 92 0.22 3.68 8.04
CA LEU A 92 0.03 4.62 6.93
C LEU A 92 -0.54 5.96 7.39
N SER A 93 -1.46 5.95 8.35
CA SER A 93 -2.07 7.17 8.91
C SER A 93 -1.04 8.02 9.65
N GLY A 94 -0.05 7.40 10.30
CA GLY A 94 1.06 8.11 10.94
C GLY A 94 1.98 8.88 9.97
N TYR A 95 1.89 8.64 8.66
CA TYR A 95 2.72 9.27 7.63
C TYR A 95 1.91 9.98 6.53
N SER A 96 0.60 10.22 6.71
CA SER A 96 -0.26 10.83 5.68
C SER A 96 0.31 12.15 5.16
N ASP A 97 0.72 13.02 6.08
CA ASP A 97 1.17 14.38 5.78
C ASP A 97 2.59 14.42 5.19
N PHE A 98 3.34 13.34 5.40
CA PHE A 98 4.74 13.25 4.98
C PHE A 98 4.89 12.92 3.49
N VAL A 99 3.93 12.22 2.87
CA VAL A 99 4.07 11.77 1.48
C VAL A 99 3.77 12.88 0.48
N GLU A 100 2.93 13.85 0.85
CA GLU A 100 2.50 14.91 -0.05
C GLU A 100 3.66 15.89 -0.36
N GLY A 101 3.85 16.21 -1.65
CA GLY A 101 4.88 17.15 -2.11
C GLY A 101 6.33 16.66 -2.08
N HIS A 102 6.59 15.44 -1.62
CA HIS A 102 7.94 14.88 -1.53
C HIS A 102 8.35 14.11 -2.80
N LEU A 103 9.65 14.13 -3.09
CA LEU A 103 10.24 13.39 -4.20
C LEU A 103 10.29 11.89 -3.87
N LYS A 104 10.27 11.06 -4.93
CA LYS A 104 10.11 9.61 -4.82
C LYS A 104 11.24 8.89 -5.55
N LEU A 105 11.65 7.75 -5.01
CA LEU A 105 12.59 6.82 -5.62
C LEU A 105 12.02 5.41 -5.49
N ASP A 106 11.82 4.69 -6.61
CA ASP A 106 11.26 3.32 -6.62
C ASP A 106 12.05 2.38 -5.69
N PHE A 107 11.57 2.22 -4.46
CA PHE A 107 12.28 1.55 -3.40
C PHE A 107 12.39 0.06 -3.69
N ILE A 108 11.30 -0.56 -4.19
CA ILE A 108 11.25 -2.00 -4.42
C ILE A 108 12.38 -2.42 -5.37
N ARG A 109 12.61 -1.65 -6.43
CA ARG A 109 13.67 -1.92 -7.40
C ARG A 109 15.04 -1.39 -6.96
N MET A 110 15.09 -0.25 -6.27
CA MET A 110 16.34 0.38 -5.83
C MET A 110 16.91 -0.20 -4.54
N ARG A 111 16.13 -0.96 -3.74
CA ARG A 111 16.47 -1.42 -2.39
C ARG A 111 17.88 -1.99 -2.28
N ARG A 112 18.24 -2.91 -3.18
CA ARG A 112 19.57 -3.55 -3.12
C ARG A 112 20.69 -2.54 -3.36
N PHE A 113 20.49 -1.60 -4.29
CA PHE A 113 21.51 -0.62 -4.65
C PHE A 113 21.67 0.43 -3.55
N LEU A 114 20.57 0.86 -2.93
CA LEU A 114 20.57 1.76 -1.77
C LEU A 114 21.33 1.15 -0.60
N LEU A 115 21.02 -0.11 -0.25
CA LEU A 115 21.65 -0.78 0.89
C LEU A 115 23.10 -1.16 0.62
N THR A 116 23.44 -1.56 -0.61
CA THR A 116 24.83 -1.80 -1.03
C THR A 116 25.63 -0.50 -0.99
N ALA A 117 25.13 0.59 -1.58
CA ALA A 117 25.78 1.89 -1.52
C ALA A 117 26.02 2.33 -0.08
N TYR A 118 25.02 2.21 0.79
CA TYR A 118 25.18 2.50 2.22
C TYR A 118 26.32 1.70 2.84
N ASN A 119 26.32 0.38 2.68
CA ASN A 119 27.28 -0.50 3.33
C ASN A 119 28.70 -0.24 2.81
N ASP A 120 28.86 -0.09 1.49
CA ASP A 120 30.16 0.16 0.86
C ASP A 120 30.72 1.51 1.31
N LEU A 121 29.89 2.57 1.30
CA LEU A 121 30.31 3.90 1.72
C LEU A 121 30.70 3.93 3.20
N CYS A 122 29.90 3.34 4.09
CA CYS A 122 30.21 3.30 5.52
C CYS A 122 31.44 2.42 5.84
N ALA A 123 31.70 1.40 5.03
CA ALA A 123 32.92 0.59 5.14
C ALA A 123 34.17 1.37 4.70
N MET A 124 34.05 2.26 3.71
CA MET A 124 35.15 3.13 3.27
C MET A 124 35.42 4.28 4.24
N ASP A 125 34.36 4.91 4.76
CA ASP A 125 34.45 6.02 5.71
C ASP A 125 33.36 5.94 6.78
N ALA A 126 33.78 5.59 7.99
CA ALA A 126 32.90 5.44 9.14
C ALA A 126 32.20 6.76 9.54
N ASN A 127 32.72 7.92 9.15
CA ASN A 127 32.11 9.23 9.47
C ASN A 127 30.85 9.53 8.64
N ILE A 128 30.58 8.74 7.60
CA ILE A 128 29.37 8.88 6.78
C ILE A 128 28.14 8.50 7.60
N GLU A 129 28.21 7.46 8.42
CA GLU A 129 27.08 7.07 9.29
C GLU A 129 26.95 8.05 10.47
N ASN A 130 25.75 8.61 10.64
CA ASN A 130 25.37 9.36 11.84
C ASN A 130 24.00 8.88 12.32
N ASP A 131 23.56 9.36 13.48
CA ASP A 131 22.28 8.94 14.07
C ASP A 131 21.09 9.21 13.16
N VAL A 132 21.10 10.30 12.41
CA VAL A 132 20.03 10.66 11.45
C VAL A 132 19.95 9.61 10.34
N LEU A 133 21.06 9.33 9.67
CA LEU A 133 21.11 8.39 8.56
C LEU A 133 20.82 6.95 9.03
N LYS A 134 21.29 6.59 10.23
CA LYS A 134 21.03 5.29 10.85
C LYS A 134 19.54 5.11 11.16
N LYS A 135 18.87 6.15 11.70
CA LYS A 135 17.42 6.14 11.93
C LYS A 135 16.64 5.99 10.62
N LEU A 136 17.00 6.76 9.58
CA LEU A 136 16.36 6.63 8.25
C LEU A 136 16.49 5.22 7.68
N LYS A 137 17.68 4.61 7.77
CA LYS A 137 17.90 3.22 7.34
C LYS A 137 16.98 2.26 8.11
N GLN A 138 16.93 2.38 9.44
CA GLN A 138 16.10 1.53 10.28
C GLN A 138 14.61 1.68 9.95
N GLU A 139 14.15 2.91 9.75
CA GLU A 139 12.79 3.25 9.37
C GLU A 139 12.41 2.65 8.01
N VAL A 140 13.22 2.85 6.97
CA VAL A 140 13.02 2.26 5.64
C VAL A 140 12.97 0.73 5.70
N LEU A 141 13.87 0.10 6.47
CA LEU A 141 13.88 -1.35 6.64
C LEU A 141 12.66 -1.86 7.42
N HIS A 142 12.20 -1.12 8.42
CA HIS A 142 10.98 -1.43 9.16
C HIS A 142 9.76 -1.36 8.24
N LEU A 143 9.56 -0.25 7.53
CA LEU A 143 8.47 -0.08 6.57
C LEU A 143 8.52 -1.15 5.47
N SER A 144 9.71 -1.52 4.99
CA SER A 144 9.87 -2.58 4.00
C SER A 144 9.42 -3.93 4.54
N LYS A 145 9.67 -4.20 5.82
CA LYS A 145 9.23 -5.44 6.48
C LYS A 145 7.71 -5.46 6.64
N GLU A 146 7.11 -4.35 7.05
CA GLU A 146 5.65 -4.22 7.18
C GLU A 146 4.95 -4.36 5.83
N TYR A 147 5.48 -3.74 4.76
CA TYR A 147 4.97 -3.94 3.41
C TYR A 147 5.08 -5.39 2.93
N LEU A 148 6.19 -6.10 3.23
CA LEU A 148 6.33 -7.52 2.88
C LEU A 148 5.35 -8.41 3.67
N SER A 149 5.07 -8.06 4.93
CA SER A 149 4.06 -8.73 5.74
C SER A 149 2.66 -8.54 5.13
N TYR A 150 2.32 -7.29 4.80
CA TYR A 150 1.10 -6.94 4.07
C TYR A 150 0.97 -7.70 2.75
N HIS A 151 2.02 -7.68 1.92
CA HIS A 151 1.99 -8.32 0.60
C HIS A 151 1.74 -9.83 0.68
N LYS A 152 2.28 -10.49 1.72
CA LYS A 152 1.97 -11.91 2.00
C LYS A 152 0.51 -12.12 2.36
N LYS A 153 -0.08 -11.26 3.21
CA LYS A 153 -1.50 -11.32 3.56
C LYS A 153 -2.41 -11.19 2.34
N THR A 154 -2.01 -10.43 1.33
CA THR A 154 -2.81 -10.20 0.11
C THR A 154 -2.53 -11.18 -1.02
N GLN A 155 -1.56 -12.10 -0.87
CA GLN A 155 -1.25 -13.10 -1.90
C GLN A 155 -2.23 -14.28 -1.91
N TYR A 156 -3.02 -14.45 -0.86
CA TYR A 156 -4.00 -15.53 -0.80
C TYR A 156 -5.12 -15.31 -1.81
N ALA A 157 -5.68 -16.42 -2.31
CA ALA A 157 -6.84 -16.39 -3.20
C ALA A 157 -8.02 -15.68 -2.53
N LEU A 158 -8.85 -14.99 -3.32
CA LEU A 158 -9.99 -14.22 -2.81
C LEU A 158 -10.95 -15.06 -1.95
N ASN A 159 -11.19 -16.32 -2.34
CA ASN A 159 -12.00 -17.26 -1.56
C ASN A 159 -11.44 -17.47 -0.14
N TYR A 160 -10.12 -17.62 -0.03
CA TYR A 160 -9.47 -17.78 1.27
C TYR A 160 -9.55 -16.50 2.10
N ALA A 161 -9.38 -15.34 1.47
CA ALA A 161 -9.55 -14.05 2.13
C ALA A 161 -10.99 -13.88 2.64
N PHE A 162 -11.99 -14.23 1.85
CA PHE A 162 -13.40 -14.21 2.25
C PHE A 162 -13.65 -15.11 3.48
N GLU A 163 -13.12 -16.33 3.49
CA GLU A 163 -13.25 -17.22 4.64
C GLU A 163 -12.58 -16.66 5.91
N MET A 164 -11.32 -16.22 5.79
CA MET A 164 -10.51 -15.83 6.93
C MET A 164 -10.82 -14.44 7.49
N ILE A 165 -11.26 -13.52 6.63
CA ILE A 165 -11.50 -12.11 7.00
C ILE A 165 -12.97 -11.88 7.27
N PHE A 166 -13.86 -12.36 6.39
CA PHE A 166 -15.29 -12.09 6.49
C PHE A 166 -16.02 -13.19 7.27
N LEU A 167 -16.04 -14.44 6.78
CA LEU A 167 -16.84 -15.51 7.40
C LEU A 167 -16.40 -15.83 8.83
N ALA A 168 -15.09 -15.82 9.10
CA ALA A 168 -14.56 -16.02 10.45
C ALA A 168 -15.08 -15.00 11.49
N ARG A 169 -15.60 -13.85 11.03
CA ARG A 169 -16.17 -12.78 11.88
C ARG A 169 -17.69 -12.80 11.95
N GLN A 170 -18.36 -13.70 11.22
CA GLN A 170 -19.81 -13.85 11.22
C GLN A 170 -20.25 -14.82 12.33
N THR A 171 -20.80 -14.27 13.42
CA THR A 171 -21.13 -15.07 14.60
C THR A 171 -22.26 -16.07 14.34
N GLU A 172 -23.34 -15.63 13.70
CA GLU A 172 -24.48 -16.50 13.38
C GLU A 172 -24.13 -17.56 12.34
N TYR A 173 -23.33 -17.21 11.33
CA TYR A 173 -22.79 -18.17 10.36
C TYR A 173 -22.00 -19.30 11.04
N ASN A 174 -21.10 -18.96 11.98
CA ASN A 174 -20.32 -19.93 12.72
C ASN A 174 -21.15 -20.78 13.69
N LYS A 175 -22.25 -20.23 14.24
CA LYS A 175 -23.23 -21.00 15.01
C LYS A 175 -23.93 -22.04 14.14
N THR A 176 -24.30 -21.69 12.91
CA THR A 176 -24.90 -22.64 11.96
C THR A 176 -23.93 -23.75 11.57
N ILE A 177 -22.63 -23.45 11.36
CA ILE A 177 -21.61 -24.49 11.16
C ILE A 177 -21.58 -25.45 12.36
N THR A 178 -21.51 -24.90 13.57
CA THR A 178 -21.49 -25.71 14.81
C THR A 178 -22.78 -26.55 14.96
N HIS A 179 -23.92 -26.02 14.50
CA HIS A 179 -25.19 -26.74 14.50
C HIS A 179 -25.17 -27.93 13.52
N ILE A 180 -24.63 -27.74 12.32
CA ILE A 180 -24.43 -28.80 11.33
C ILE A 180 -23.54 -29.92 11.91
N ASP A 181 -22.44 -29.59 12.57
CA ASP A 181 -21.54 -30.59 13.18
C ASP A 181 -22.27 -31.43 14.25
N LYS A 182 -23.16 -30.80 15.03
CA LYS A 182 -24.01 -31.49 16.00
C LYS A 182 -25.03 -32.40 15.33
N ILE A 183 -25.68 -31.94 14.25
CA ILE A 183 -26.62 -32.75 13.46
C ILE A 183 -25.90 -33.97 12.90
N GLN A 184 -24.73 -33.79 12.27
CA GLN A 184 -23.93 -34.88 11.71
C GLN A 184 -23.53 -35.90 12.78
N SER A 185 -23.08 -35.43 13.94
CA SER A 185 -22.73 -36.31 15.07
C SER A 185 -23.95 -37.08 15.58
N SER A 186 -25.11 -36.43 15.68
CA SER A 186 -26.36 -37.06 16.10
C SER A 186 -26.85 -38.10 15.08
N LEU A 187 -26.72 -37.79 13.79
CA LEU A 187 -27.02 -38.69 12.67
C LEU A 187 -26.17 -39.95 12.74
N ALA A 188 -24.85 -39.82 12.90
CA ALA A 188 -23.93 -40.95 13.03
C ALA A 188 -24.30 -41.86 14.21
N ASN A 189 -24.64 -41.26 15.37
CA ASN A 189 -25.07 -42.00 16.55
C ASN A 189 -26.40 -42.73 16.32
N ALA A 190 -27.39 -42.06 15.74
CA ALA A 190 -28.68 -42.67 15.43
C ALA A 190 -28.52 -43.82 14.44
N GLN A 191 -27.70 -43.66 13.40
CA GLN A 191 -27.45 -44.71 12.41
C GLN A 191 -26.75 -45.94 13.03
N ALA A 192 -25.79 -45.74 13.94
CA ALA A 192 -25.17 -46.82 14.67
C ALA A 192 -26.20 -47.59 15.54
N GLN A 193 -27.09 -46.87 16.22
CA GLN A 193 -28.19 -47.47 16.98
C GLN A 193 -29.18 -48.22 16.09
N THR A 194 -29.52 -47.69 14.91
CA THR A 194 -30.41 -48.35 13.94
C THR A 194 -29.82 -49.65 13.45
N ASN A 195 -28.53 -49.66 13.12
CA ASN A 195 -27.84 -50.86 12.64
C ASN A 195 -27.81 -51.96 13.72
N ALA A 196 -27.52 -51.59 14.97
CA ALA A 196 -27.55 -52.54 16.08
C ALA A 196 -28.97 -53.08 16.34
N LEU A 197 -29.96 -52.19 16.42
CA LEU A 197 -31.35 -52.55 16.68
C LEU A 197 -31.97 -53.38 15.56
N SER A 198 -31.61 -53.14 14.30
CA SER A 198 -32.06 -53.92 13.14
C SER A 198 -31.66 -55.40 13.27
N GLY A 199 -30.41 -55.67 13.65
CA GLY A 199 -29.92 -57.03 13.88
C GLY A 199 -30.65 -57.74 15.03
N THR A 200 -30.84 -57.04 16.15
CA THR A 200 -31.58 -57.57 17.31
C THR A 200 -33.06 -57.80 16.99
N LEU A 201 -33.69 -56.88 16.27
CA LEU A 201 -35.09 -56.98 15.86
C LEU A 201 -35.30 -58.18 14.91
N ALA A 202 -34.44 -58.35 13.90
CA ALA A 202 -34.52 -59.48 12.98
C ALA A 202 -34.36 -60.84 13.71
N ALA A 203 -33.48 -60.91 14.72
CA ALA A 203 -33.34 -62.09 15.57
C ALA A 203 -34.59 -62.34 16.44
N GLY A 204 -35.16 -61.28 17.02
CA GLY A 204 -36.40 -61.33 17.81
C GLY A 204 -37.59 -61.79 16.98
N GLU A 205 -37.78 -61.24 15.77
CA GLU A 205 -38.84 -61.63 14.84
C GLU A 205 -38.71 -63.09 14.39
N LYS A 206 -37.49 -63.54 14.10
CA LYS A 206 -37.23 -64.94 13.74
C LYS A 206 -37.54 -65.90 14.88
N THR A 207 -37.26 -65.50 16.12
CA THR A 207 -37.59 -66.28 17.32
C THR A 207 -39.10 -66.37 17.51
N LEU A 208 -39.81 -65.25 17.32
CA LEU A 208 -41.25 -65.19 17.44
C LEU A 208 -42.00 -66.00 16.37
N GLY A 209 -41.46 -66.01 15.13
CA GLY A 209 -42.03 -66.76 14.01
C GLY A 209 -41.85 -68.28 14.08
N LYS A 210 -40.92 -68.78 14.92
CA LYS A 210 -40.63 -70.22 15.11
C LYS A 210 -41.38 -70.85 16.29
N ARG A 211 -42.20 -70.07 17.00
CA ARG A 211 -42.91 -70.51 18.20
C ARG A 211 -44.34 -70.92 17.89
N ASP A 212 -44.74 -72.09 18.37
CA ASP A 212 -46.07 -72.67 18.17
C ASP A 212 -47.03 -72.40 19.36
N ASP A 213 -46.52 -71.86 20.47
CA ASP A 213 -47.22 -71.63 21.73
C ASP A 213 -47.94 -70.26 21.80
N LYS A 214 -48.73 -69.94 20.77
CA LYS A 214 -49.35 -68.60 20.50
C LYS A 214 -50.37 -68.08 21.54
N GLY A 215 -50.36 -68.57 22.78
CA GLY A 215 -51.18 -68.10 23.90
C GLY A 215 -50.49 -68.20 25.27
N SER A 216 -49.21 -68.56 25.33
CA SER A 216 -48.46 -68.64 26.58
C SER A 216 -48.10 -67.23 27.10
N LYS A 217 -47.88 -67.11 28.41
CA LYS A 217 -47.39 -65.85 29.01
C LYS A 217 -46.03 -65.43 28.44
N GLU A 218 -45.13 -66.39 28.21
CA GLU A 218 -43.80 -66.14 27.61
C GLU A 218 -43.89 -65.68 26.16
N TYR A 219 -44.86 -66.17 25.38
CA TYR A 219 -45.10 -65.67 24.02
C TYR A 219 -45.53 -64.20 24.06
N ALA A 220 -46.46 -63.85 24.95
CA ALA A 220 -46.96 -62.49 25.09
C ALA A 220 -45.88 -61.48 25.54
N GLU A 221 -44.94 -61.89 26.40
CA GLU A 221 -43.83 -61.05 26.84
C GLU A 221 -42.85 -60.76 25.70
N ILE A 222 -42.44 -61.78 24.95
CA ILE A 222 -41.52 -61.62 23.80
C ILE A 222 -42.21 -60.85 22.67
N GLU A 223 -43.51 -61.05 22.44
CA GLU A 223 -44.27 -60.23 21.48
C GLU A 223 -44.29 -58.76 21.87
N LYS A 224 -44.45 -58.46 23.16
CA LYS A 224 -44.39 -57.10 23.69
C LYS A 224 -43.01 -56.47 23.50
N GLU A 225 -41.93 -57.20 23.75
CA GLU A 225 -40.55 -56.75 23.51
C GLU A 225 -40.28 -56.48 22.03
N VAL A 226 -40.66 -57.40 21.14
CA VAL A 226 -40.51 -57.22 19.68
C VAL A 226 -41.33 -56.02 19.18
N LYS A 227 -42.56 -55.83 19.68
CA LYS A 227 -43.37 -54.64 19.37
C LYS A 227 -42.70 -53.35 19.84
N GLN A 228 -42.11 -53.34 21.04
CA GLN A 228 -41.36 -52.18 21.55
C GLN A 228 -40.11 -51.90 20.71
N MET A 229 -39.36 -52.94 20.30
CA MET A 229 -38.21 -52.81 19.41
C MET A 229 -38.61 -52.25 18.05
N ARG A 230 -39.71 -52.73 17.44
CA ARG A 230 -40.25 -52.17 16.19
C ARG A 230 -40.59 -50.70 16.32
N LYS A 231 -41.29 -50.32 17.40
CA LYS A 231 -41.63 -48.92 17.66
C LYS A 231 -40.37 -48.05 17.73
N ARG A 232 -39.40 -48.45 18.56
CA ARG A 232 -38.12 -47.72 18.70
C ARG A 232 -37.35 -47.64 17.38
N TYR A 233 -37.39 -48.69 16.57
CA TYR A 233 -36.76 -48.72 15.25
C TYR A 233 -37.39 -47.71 14.30
N VAL A 234 -38.73 -47.67 14.22
CA VAL A 234 -39.47 -46.69 13.40
C VAL A 234 -39.23 -45.26 13.89
N ASP A 235 -39.26 -45.03 15.21
CA ASP A 235 -38.98 -43.70 15.79
C ASP A 235 -37.57 -43.21 15.42
N LEU A 236 -36.59 -44.12 15.45
CA LEU A 236 -35.21 -43.83 15.08
C LEU A 236 -35.04 -43.57 13.57
N LEU A 237 -35.77 -44.30 12.72
CA LEU A 237 -35.81 -44.02 11.28
C LEU A 237 -36.42 -42.64 10.98
N ASN A 238 -37.52 -42.30 11.65
CA ASN A 238 -38.15 -40.98 11.53
C ASN A 238 -37.18 -39.87 12.01
N PHE A 239 -36.50 -40.08 13.14
CA PHE A 239 -35.49 -39.16 13.63
C PHE A 239 -34.35 -38.96 12.62
N ILE A 240 -33.82 -40.04 12.03
CA ILE A 240 -32.79 -39.97 10.98
C ILE A 240 -33.30 -39.18 9.76
N GLY A 241 -34.54 -39.42 9.33
CA GLY A 241 -35.17 -38.66 8.25
C GLY A 241 -35.16 -37.16 8.54
N ASN A 242 -35.70 -36.76 9.69
CA ASN A 242 -35.77 -35.36 10.10
C ASN A 242 -34.38 -34.70 10.22
N GLN A 243 -33.37 -35.43 10.74
CA GLN A 243 -32.01 -34.91 10.84
C GLN A 243 -31.34 -34.76 9.47
N LYS A 244 -31.62 -35.64 8.50
CA LYS A 244 -31.13 -35.48 7.12
C LYS A 244 -31.76 -34.26 6.45
N ASP A 245 -33.05 -34.06 6.62
CA ASP A 245 -33.75 -32.90 6.06
C ASP A 245 -33.23 -31.59 6.68
N ALA A 246 -33.03 -31.57 8.01
CA ALA A 246 -32.40 -30.45 8.70
C ALA A 246 -30.97 -30.18 8.20
N LEU A 247 -30.16 -31.22 8.00
CA LEU A 247 -28.81 -31.09 7.46
C LEU A 247 -28.81 -30.47 6.06
N VAL A 248 -29.72 -30.91 5.18
CA VAL A 248 -29.86 -30.36 3.82
C VAL A 248 -30.24 -28.89 3.89
N SER A 249 -31.23 -28.54 4.74
CA SER A 249 -31.67 -27.16 4.94
C SER A 249 -30.53 -26.26 5.43
N GLU A 250 -29.87 -26.62 6.53
CA GLU A 250 -28.81 -25.80 7.12
C GLU A 250 -27.58 -25.66 6.19
N THR A 251 -27.24 -26.73 5.45
CA THR A 251 -26.16 -26.67 4.45
C THR A 251 -26.53 -25.72 3.31
N ALA A 252 -27.79 -25.72 2.87
CA ALA A 252 -28.28 -24.79 1.85
C ALA A 252 -28.24 -23.33 2.36
N ARG A 253 -28.60 -23.09 3.63
CA ARG A 253 -28.50 -21.77 4.27
C ARG A 253 -27.07 -21.24 4.29
N LEU A 254 -26.09 -22.07 4.69
CA LEU A 254 -24.67 -21.67 4.64
C LEU A 254 -24.20 -21.35 3.22
N LYS A 255 -24.66 -22.12 2.23
CA LYS A 255 -24.30 -21.89 0.83
C LYS A 255 -24.87 -20.57 0.31
N ARG A 256 -26.15 -20.30 0.55
CA ARG A 256 -26.79 -19.03 0.17
C ARG A 256 -26.07 -17.84 0.79
N PHE A 257 -25.81 -17.88 2.10
CA PHE A 257 -25.06 -16.82 2.77
C PHE A 257 -23.68 -16.55 2.13
N ARG A 258 -22.97 -17.60 1.72
CA ARG A 258 -21.69 -17.44 1.00
C ARG A 258 -21.90 -16.79 -0.36
N ASP A 259 -22.83 -17.31 -1.16
CA ASP A 259 -23.08 -16.85 -2.53
C ASP A 259 -23.57 -15.38 -2.53
N ASP A 260 -24.42 -14.99 -1.59
CA ASP A 260 -25.02 -13.66 -1.47
C ASP A 260 -24.00 -12.58 -1.04
N HIS A 261 -23.00 -12.96 -0.24
CA HIS A 261 -22.05 -12.01 0.34
C HIS A 261 -20.65 -12.03 -0.30
N PHE A 262 -20.34 -13.04 -1.11
CA PHE A 262 -19.02 -13.15 -1.74
C PHE A 262 -18.72 -11.97 -2.69
N GLU A 263 -19.65 -11.64 -3.58
CA GLU A 263 -19.49 -10.53 -4.52
C GLU A 263 -19.40 -9.18 -3.81
N ALA A 264 -20.25 -8.97 -2.79
CA ALA A 264 -20.20 -7.75 -1.98
C ALA A 264 -18.86 -7.60 -1.24
N PHE A 265 -18.30 -8.71 -0.72
CA PHE A 265 -16.96 -8.71 -0.13
C PHE A 265 -15.88 -8.41 -1.17
N SER A 266 -15.93 -9.06 -2.33
CA SER A 266 -14.97 -8.88 -3.44
C SER A 266 -14.88 -7.42 -3.89
N ALA A 267 -16.04 -6.78 -4.05
CA ALA A 267 -16.17 -5.40 -4.48
C ALA A 267 -15.54 -4.39 -3.50
N VAL A 268 -15.43 -4.74 -2.22
CA VAL A 268 -14.82 -3.90 -1.18
C VAL A 268 -13.36 -4.29 -0.93
N TYR A 269 -13.05 -5.59 -0.90
CA TYR A 269 -11.72 -6.12 -0.60
C TYR A 269 -10.67 -5.66 -1.61
N THR A 270 -10.95 -5.81 -2.90
CA THR A 270 -9.96 -5.50 -3.95
C THR A 270 -9.54 -4.03 -3.91
N PRO A 271 -10.48 -3.04 -3.95
CA PRO A 271 -10.09 -1.63 -3.88
C PRO A 271 -9.37 -1.25 -2.58
N MET A 272 -9.82 -1.77 -1.43
CA MET A 272 -9.17 -1.47 -0.15
C MET A 272 -7.73 -1.99 -0.08
N THR A 273 -7.47 -3.20 -0.58
CA THR A 273 -6.10 -3.74 -0.64
C THR A 273 -5.25 -2.97 -1.66
N ASP A 274 -5.78 -2.62 -2.83
CA ASP A 274 -5.02 -1.82 -3.80
C ASP A 274 -4.68 -0.42 -3.27
N ASP A 275 -5.59 0.22 -2.52
CA ASP A 275 -5.34 1.48 -1.84
C ASP A 275 -4.21 1.36 -0.79
N ILE A 276 -4.30 0.39 0.13
CA ILE A 276 -3.26 0.16 1.16
C ILE A 276 -1.90 -0.09 0.49
N LYS A 277 -1.88 -0.90 -0.59
CA LYS A 277 -0.67 -1.19 -1.35
C LYS A 277 -0.06 0.08 -1.94
N THR A 278 -0.88 0.90 -2.58
CA THR A 278 -0.45 2.14 -3.24
C THR A 278 0.11 3.13 -2.23
N ARG A 279 -0.57 3.31 -1.09
CA ARG A 279 -0.10 4.17 0.01
C ARG A 279 1.23 3.68 0.60
N PHE A 280 1.40 2.37 0.80
CA PHE A 280 2.66 1.80 1.28
C PHE A 280 3.82 2.00 0.30
N ILE A 281 3.60 1.78 -0.99
CA ILE A 281 4.63 1.99 -2.02
C ILE A 281 5.02 3.46 -2.06
N ALA A 282 4.05 4.37 -2.05
CA ALA A 282 4.33 5.81 -2.04
C ALA A 282 5.14 6.23 -0.80
N LEU A 283 4.81 5.70 0.38
CA LEU A 283 5.57 5.96 1.61
C LEU A 283 7.01 5.42 1.51
N LEU A 284 7.18 4.18 1.06
CA LEU A 284 8.49 3.57 0.88
C LEU A 284 9.35 4.33 -0.12
N ASP A 285 8.78 4.73 -1.25
CA ASP A 285 9.51 5.45 -2.29
C ASP A 285 9.96 6.84 -1.82
N THR A 286 9.14 7.49 -1.00
CA THR A 286 9.46 8.79 -0.41
C THR A 286 10.60 8.66 0.61
N LYS A 287 10.48 7.71 1.54
CA LYS A 287 11.53 7.45 2.54
C LYS A 287 12.82 6.94 1.90
N ALA A 288 12.75 6.22 0.79
CA ALA A 288 13.91 5.79 0.03
C ALA A 288 14.63 6.96 -0.63
N TYR A 289 13.89 7.94 -1.16
CA TYR A 289 14.46 9.16 -1.71
C TYR A 289 15.21 9.96 -0.63
N ASP A 290 14.61 10.14 0.55
CA ASP A 290 15.24 10.83 1.68
C ASP A 290 16.49 10.10 2.18
N PHE A 291 16.42 8.77 2.26
CA PHE A 291 17.56 7.95 2.63
C PHE A 291 18.71 8.09 1.62
N ASP A 292 18.43 7.98 0.32
CA ASP A 292 19.42 8.15 -0.74
C ASP A 292 20.05 9.53 -0.71
N THR A 293 19.22 10.57 -0.67
CA THR A 293 19.65 11.97 -0.64
C THR A 293 20.49 12.26 0.58
N THR A 294 20.09 11.79 1.76
CA THR A 294 20.85 12.00 3.00
C THR A 294 22.19 11.27 2.96
N LEU A 295 22.21 10.01 2.53
CA LEU A 295 23.44 9.23 2.40
C LEU A 295 24.45 9.95 1.49
N TRP A 296 24.01 10.34 0.30
CA TRP A 296 24.87 10.94 -0.71
C TRP A 296 25.25 12.38 -0.40
N SER A 297 24.38 13.13 0.28
CA SER A 297 24.71 14.47 0.79
C SER A 297 25.90 14.46 1.75
N ARG A 298 26.10 13.37 2.51
CA ARG A 298 27.24 13.20 3.41
C ARG A 298 28.44 12.61 2.66
N ALA A 299 28.22 11.56 1.89
CA ALA A 299 29.28 10.86 1.15
C ALA A 299 30.03 11.80 0.17
N LYS A 300 29.34 12.75 -0.46
CA LYS A 300 29.95 13.70 -1.40
C LYS A 300 30.96 14.67 -0.78
N TYR A 301 31.05 14.76 0.55
CA TYR A 301 32.08 15.56 1.23
C TYR A 301 33.25 14.72 1.76
N SER A 302 33.14 13.40 1.78
CA SER A 302 34.23 12.51 2.18
C SER A 302 35.35 12.49 1.13
N GLN A 303 36.58 12.79 1.56
CA GLN A 303 37.75 12.74 0.69
C GLN A 303 38.08 11.31 0.26
N VAL A 304 37.84 10.33 1.12
CA VAL A 304 38.05 8.90 0.82
C VAL A 304 37.13 8.47 -0.33
N ILE A 305 35.85 8.85 -0.28
CA ILE A 305 34.88 8.54 -1.33
C ILE A 305 35.23 9.24 -2.64
N LYS A 306 35.58 10.54 -2.60
CA LYS A 306 36.03 11.28 -3.79
C LYS A 306 37.22 10.60 -4.44
N HIS A 307 38.22 10.23 -3.65
CA HIS A 307 39.42 9.56 -4.13
C HIS A 307 39.10 8.18 -4.73
N PHE A 308 38.21 7.41 -4.10
CA PHE A 308 37.73 6.14 -4.65
C PHE A 308 37.07 6.33 -6.03
N PHE A 309 36.14 7.28 -6.18
CA PHE A 309 35.50 7.56 -7.46
C PHE A 309 36.50 7.96 -8.56
N ARG A 310 37.53 8.74 -8.22
CA ARG A 310 38.60 9.13 -9.14
C ARG A 310 39.46 7.93 -9.55
N ASN A 311 39.97 7.18 -8.57
CA ASN A 311 40.88 6.05 -8.81
C ASN A 311 40.20 4.92 -9.59
N SER A 312 38.94 4.64 -9.26
CA SER A 312 38.12 3.63 -9.92
C SER A 312 37.49 4.12 -11.24
N ARG A 313 37.77 5.37 -11.65
CA ARG A 313 37.25 6.01 -12.88
C ARG A 313 35.73 5.86 -13.01
N ILE A 314 35.02 6.14 -11.92
CA ILE A 314 33.57 5.98 -11.86
C ILE A 314 32.89 7.13 -12.62
N GLU A 315 32.19 6.79 -13.71
CA GLU A 315 31.38 7.69 -14.53
C GLU A 315 29.96 7.80 -13.92
N GLY A 316 29.65 8.96 -13.35
CA GLY A 316 28.38 9.18 -12.68
C GLY A 316 28.44 10.27 -11.61
N SER A 317 27.25 10.72 -11.21
CA SER A 317 27.01 11.53 -10.01
C SER A 317 27.20 10.72 -8.73
N PHE A 318 27.32 11.41 -7.59
CA PHE A 318 27.26 10.80 -6.26
C PHE A 318 25.83 10.39 -5.92
N SER A 319 25.36 9.28 -6.48
CA SER A 319 24.00 8.77 -6.22
C SER A 319 23.90 7.25 -6.45
N SER A 320 22.86 6.62 -5.88
CA SER A 320 22.64 5.19 -6.07
C SER A 320 22.23 4.83 -7.51
N LYS A 321 21.82 5.82 -8.32
CA LYS A 321 21.67 5.69 -9.79
C LYS A 321 22.96 5.22 -10.44
N THR A 322 24.12 5.69 -9.97
CA THR A 322 25.42 5.29 -10.49
C THR A 322 25.69 3.81 -10.23
N PHE A 323 25.34 3.29 -9.04
CA PHE A 323 25.47 1.87 -8.72
C PHE A 323 24.57 1.00 -9.62
N LEU A 324 23.32 1.43 -9.84
CA LEU A 324 22.41 0.78 -10.79
C LEU A 324 23.02 0.74 -12.20
N ARG A 325 23.53 1.87 -12.70
CA ARG A 325 24.16 1.98 -14.03
C ARG A 325 25.33 1.01 -14.19
N TYR A 326 26.23 0.98 -13.21
CA TYR A 326 27.39 0.09 -13.23
C TYR A 326 27.00 -1.39 -13.17
N PHE A 327 26.03 -1.75 -12.34
CA PHE A 327 25.49 -3.10 -12.30
C PHE A 327 24.93 -3.53 -13.66
N LEU A 328 24.18 -2.66 -14.33
CA LEU A 328 23.56 -2.96 -15.63
C LEU A 328 24.58 -3.01 -16.78
N ARG A 329 25.67 -2.24 -16.72
CA ARG A 329 26.76 -2.32 -17.72
C ARG A 329 27.39 -3.71 -17.81
N GLY A 330 27.43 -4.44 -16.70
CA GLY A 330 27.97 -5.81 -16.66
C GLY A 330 27.05 -6.89 -17.22
N LEU A 331 25.81 -6.55 -17.62
CA LEU A 331 24.82 -7.52 -18.10
C LEU A 331 24.80 -7.63 -19.62
N ASP A 332 24.72 -8.86 -20.13
CA ASP A 332 24.48 -9.15 -21.53
C ASP A 332 23.01 -8.88 -21.90
N LYS A 333 22.80 -7.88 -22.77
CA LYS A 333 21.46 -7.46 -23.23
C LYS A 333 20.69 -8.58 -23.94
N SER A 334 21.38 -9.55 -24.53
CA SER A 334 20.76 -10.68 -25.23
C SER A 334 20.19 -11.76 -24.30
N LYS A 335 20.62 -11.78 -23.02
CA LYS A 335 20.24 -12.78 -22.01
C LYS A 335 19.49 -12.20 -20.82
N LEU A 336 18.81 -11.07 -21.02
CA LEU A 336 18.16 -10.36 -19.91
C LEU A 336 16.92 -11.09 -19.41
N SER A 337 16.90 -11.35 -18.10
CA SER A 337 15.69 -11.73 -17.38
C SER A 337 14.65 -10.58 -17.38
N PRO A 338 13.36 -10.87 -17.18
CA PRO A 338 12.32 -9.83 -17.05
C PRO A 338 12.66 -8.77 -15.98
N LYS A 339 13.14 -9.21 -14.81
CA LYS A 339 13.58 -8.31 -13.74
C LYS A 339 14.74 -7.41 -14.15
N SER A 340 15.67 -7.92 -14.96
CA SER A 340 16.79 -7.12 -15.46
C SER A 340 16.32 -6.08 -16.48
N LYS A 341 15.32 -6.39 -17.31
CA LYS A 341 14.71 -5.44 -18.25
C LYS A 341 14.03 -4.29 -17.51
N GLU A 342 13.25 -4.58 -16.49
CA GLU A 342 12.61 -3.56 -15.65
C GLU A 342 13.62 -2.59 -15.00
N LEU A 343 14.83 -3.07 -14.68
CA LEU A 343 15.88 -2.20 -14.15
C LEU A 343 16.49 -1.28 -15.22
N PHE A 344 16.56 -1.72 -16.48
CA PHE A 344 16.92 -0.82 -17.59
C PHE A 344 15.85 0.26 -17.78
N ASP A 345 14.58 -0.12 -17.73
CA ASP A 345 13.46 0.83 -17.82
C ASP A 345 13.49 1.84 -16.67
N LEU A 346 13.77 1.37 -15.45
CA LEU A 346 13.97 2.23 -14.28
C LEU A 346 15.16 3.18 -14.46
N LEU A 347 16.32 2.68 -14.91
CA LEU A 347 17.48 3.54 -15.15
C LEU A 347 17.14 4.62 -16.17
N HIS A 348 16.47 4.24 -17.26
CA HIS A 348 16.04 5.19 -18.29
C HIS A 348 15.09 6.25 -17.73
N TYR A 349 14.12 5.85 -16.91
CA TYR A 349 13.23 6.76 -16.21
C TYR A 349 13.99 7.74 -15.30
N LEU A 350 14.94 7.25 -14.49
CA LEU A 350 15.73 8.09 -13.59
C LEU A 350 16.64 9.07 -14.36
N GLU A 351 17.18 8.66 -15.50
CA GLU A 351 18.02 9.51 -16.37
C GLU A 351 17.21 10.56 -17.16
N ASN A 352 15.89 10.38 -17.31
CA ASN A 352 15.04 11.32 -18.05
C ASN A 352 14.26 12.27 -17.14
N THR A 353 13.89 11.85 -15.93
CA THR A 353 12.96 12.60 -15.07
C THR A 353 13.64 13.76 -14.33
N ASN A 354 14.95 13.67 -14.06
CA ASN A 354 15.70 14.65 -13.26
C ASN A 354 16.94 15.19 -14.01
N ARG A 355 16.77 15.59 -15.28
CA ARG A 355 17.87 16.15 -16.07
C ARG A 355 18.22 17.56 -15.59
N LYS A 356 19.43 17.70 -15.05
CA LYS A 356 20.02 19.00 -14.73
C LYS A 356 20.44 19.73 -16.00
N LYS A 357 20.22 21.03 -16.04
CA LYS A 357 20.62 21.91 -17.14
C LYS A 357 21.95 22.57 -16.79
N LEU A 358 22.91 22.48 -17.69
CA LEU A 358 24.25 23.02 -17.50
C LEU A 358 24.60 23.97 -18.65
N LEU A 359 25.14 25.13 -18.33
CA LEU A 359 25.68 26.07 -19.32
C LEU A 359 27.20 26.13 -19.22
N ILE A 360 27.88 26.02 -20.36
CA ILE A 360 29.32 26.23 -20.49
C ILE A 360 29.55 27.56 -21.22
N VAL A 361 30.21 28.50 -20.54
CA VAL A 361 30.59 29.81 -21.09
C VAL A 361 32.10 29.92 -21.09
N ARG A 362 32.75 29.77 -22.25
CA ARG A 362 34.22 29.87 -22.35
C ARG A 362 34.64 30.67 -23.56
N GLU A 363 35.84 31.24 -23.53
CA GLU A 363 36.30 32.17 -24.56
C GLU A 363 36.35 31.54 -25.97
N THR A 364 36.72 30.27 -26.08
CA THR A 364 36.87 29.59 -27.39
C THR A 364 35.98 28.35 -27.52
N MET A 365 35.43 28.14 -28.73
CA MET A 365 34.62 26.95 -29.04
C MET A 365 35.38 25.63 -28.83
N VAL A 366 36.69 25.62 -29.06
CA VAL A 366 37.54 24.44 -28.83
C VAL A 366 37.52 24.05 -27.35
N ASN A 367 37.66 25.02 -26.45
CA ASN A 367 37.61 24.81 -25.01
C ASN A 367 36.23 24.36 -24.53
N ILE A 368 35.17 24.94 -25.10
CA ILE A 368 33.78 24.54 -24.82
C ILE A 368 33.55 23.07 -25.18
N LEU A 369 33.92 22.65 -26.39
CA LEU A 369 33.72 21.26 -26.85
C LEU A 369 34.52 20.27 -26.01
N LYS A 370 35.76 20.62 -25.64
CA LYS A 370 36.59 19.81 -24.73
C LYS A 370 35.90 19.60 -23.38
N TYR A 371 35.38 20.68 -22.77
CA TYR A 371 34.73 20.61 -21.47
C TYR A 371 33.39 19.88 -21.54
N ARG A 372 32.64 20.06 -22.62
CA ARG A 372 31.41 19.29 -22.87
C ARG A 372 31.68 17.79 -22.86
N GLN A 373 32.68 17.30 -23.61
CA GLN A 373 33.01 15.87 -23.62
C GLN A 373 33.41 15.34 -22.25
N VAL A 374 34.12 16.15 -21.45
CA VAL A 374 34.50 15.79 -20.08
C VAL A 374 33.26 15.69 -19.19
N ILE A 375 32.37 16.69 -19.24
CA ILE A 375 31.15 16.77 -18.43
C ILE A 375 30.15 15.66 -18.80
N GLU A 376 30.01 15.32 -20.08
CA GLU A 376 29.14 14.23 -20.55
C GLU A 376 29.59 12.85 -20.03
N LYS A 377 30.88 12.66 -19.73
CA LYS A 377 31.38 11.45 -19.05
C LYS A 377 30.99 11.42 -17.56
N ILE A 378 30.73 12.57 -16.95
CA ILE A 378 30.30 12.67 -15.55
C ILE A 378 28.84 12.26 -15.44
N ASP A 379 27.97 12.87 -16.23
CA ASP A 379 26.59 12.42 -16.35
C ASP A 379 26.04 12.72 -17.74
N SER A 380 25.79 11.66 -18.51
CA SER A 380 25.29 11.77 -19.89
C SER A 380 23.85 12.26 -19.96
N SER A 381 23.12 12.31 -18.83
CA SER A 381 21.77 12.85 -18.78
C SER A 381 21.70 14.39 -18.74
N LEU A 382 22.83 15.09 -18.67
CA LEU A 382 22.86 16.56 -18.59
C LEU A 382 22.38 17.22 -19.88
N LEU A 383 21.58 18.27 -19.73
CA LEU A 383 21.19 19.15 -20.83
C LEU A 383 22.21 20.28 -20.92
N ILE A 384 23.24 20.09 -21.74
CA ILE A 384 24.36 21.02 -21.88
C ILE A 384 24.05 22.07 -22.96
N THR A 385 24.08 23.33 -22.56
CA THR A 385 24.07 24.51 -23.42
C THR A 385 25.46 25.14 -23.44
N MET A 386 25.79 25.85 -24.53
CA MET A 386 27.13 26.33 -24.81
C MET A 386 27.07 27.76 -25.33
N ASP A 387 27.94 28.63 -24.85
CA ASP A 387 28.08 30.01 -25.30
C ASP A 387 29.55 30.46 -25.19
N ASN A 388 29.98 31.42 -26.01
CA ASN A 388 31.29 32.07 -25.89
C ASN A 388 31.20 33.57 -25.59
N ASP A 389 30.00 34.13 -25.55
CA ASP A 389 29.78 35.51 -25.19
C ASP A 389 29.00 35.59 -23.86
N PRO A 390 29.60 36.15 -22.80
CA PRO A 390 28.94 36.35 -21.51
C PRO A 390 27.62 37.12 -21.61
N ILE A 391 27.46 38.03 -22.58
CA ILE A 391 26.22 38.80 -22.75
C ILE A 391 25.10 37.90 -23.31
N ASN A 392 25.40 37.07 -24.31
CA ASN A 392 24.43 36.12 -24.86
C ASN A 392 24.09 35.01 -23.86
N ALA A 393 25.08 34.57 -23.07
CA ALA A 393 24.85 33.65 -21.96
C ALA A 393 23.85 34.22 -20.94
N LEU A 394 23.97 35.49 -20.53
CA LEU A 394 22.99 36.13 -19.62
C LEU A 394 21.58 36.19 -20.22
N LYS A 395 21.46 36.50 -21.52
CA LYS A 395 20.15 36.48 -22.21
C LYS A 395 19.54 35.08 -22.22
N THR A 396 20.37 34.07 -22.50
CA THR A 396 19.96 32.65 -22.47
C THR A 396 19.50 32.27 -21.07
N LEU A 397 20.23 32.68 -20.03
CA LEU A 397 19.88 32.40 -18.63
C LEU A 397 18.56 33.06 -18.20
N ALA A 398 18.21 34.22 -18.75
CA ALA A 398 16.93 34.87 -18.50
C ALA A 398 15.74 34.05 -19.04
N GLN A 399 15.92 33.41 -20.20
CA GLN A 399 14.88 32.63 -20.87
C GLN A 399 14.86 31.17 -20.40
N ASN A 400 16.04 30.62 -20.12
CA ASN A 400 16.27 29.22 -19.80
C ASN A 400 17.18 29.10 -18.57
N PRO A 401 16.61 29.15 -17.35
CA PRO A 401 17.36 28.97 -16.12
C PRO A 401 18.13 27.65 -16.13
N GLN A 402 19.35 27.69 -15.58
CA GLN A 402 20.27 26.56 -15.51
C GLN A 402 20.49 26.17 -14.06
N ASP A 403 20.88 24.92 -13.83
CA ASP A 403 21.26 24.40 -12.52
C ASP A 403 22.75 24.61 -12.24
N ILE A 404 23.59 24.53 -13.27
CA ILE A 404 25.05 24.61 -13.18
C ILE A 404 25.56 25.53 -14.28
N ILE A 405 26.48 26.43 -13.94
CA ILE A 405 27.15 27.32 -14.91
C ILE A 405 28.66 27.16 -14.76
N VAL A 406 29.32 26.73 -15.83
CA VAL A 406 30.78 26.63 -15.94
C VAL A 406 31.28 27.82 -16.74
N ILE A 407 32.11 28.69 -16.16
CA ILE A 407 32.54 29.93 -16.81
C ILE A 407 34.04 30.19 -16.63
N ASP A 408 34.72 30.72 -17.65
CA ASP A 408 36.10 31.21 -17.50
C ASP A 408 36.16 32.44 -16.59
N GLU A 409 37.24 32.58 -15.82
CA GLU A 409 37.47 33.73 -14.93
C GLU A 409 37.31 35.07 -15.65
N LYS A 410 37.78 35.14 -16.90
CA LYS A 410 37.66 36.29 -17.79
C LYS A 410 37.35 35.81 -19.21
N ILE A 411 36.44 36.50 -19.88
CA ILE A 411 36.13 36.32 -21.30
C ILE A 411 36.08 37.70 -21.93
N GLY A 412 37.09 38.03 -22.73
CA GLY A 412 37.31 39.40 -23.18
C GLY A 412 37.38 40.39 -22.00
N ASN A 413 36.49 41.38 -21.98
CA ASN A 413 36.42 42.40 -20.92
C ASN A 413 35.49 42.01 -19.75
N ALA A 414 34.77 40.89 -19.85
CA ALA A 414 33.85 40.46 -18.80
C ALA A 414 34.57 39.54 -17.81
N SER A 415 34.30 39.74 -16.51
CA SER A 415 34.77 38.85 -15.45
C SER A 415 33.66 37.91 -14.99
N ALA A 416 34.01 36.68 -14.60
CA ALA A 416 33.06 35.71 -14.06
C ALA A 416 32.30 36.25 -12.83
N LEU A 417 32.99 36.93 -11.92
CA LEU A 417 32.35 37.51 -10.73
C LEU A 417 31.35 38.62 -11.09
N GLY A 418 31.68 39.45 -12.10
CA GLY A 418 30.74 40.43 -12.64
C GLY A 418 29.51 39.78 -13.25
N PHE A 419 29.72 38.75 -14.07
CA PHE A 419 28.63 37.93 -14.64
C PHE A 419 27.73 37.33 -13.56
N ILE A 420 28.31 36.71 -12.54
CA ILE A 420 27.58 36.08 -11.42
C ILE A 420 26.74 37.12 -10.67
N LYS A 421 27.32 38.29 -10.38
CA LYS A 421 26.61 39.38 -9.73
C LYS A 421 25.40 39.82 -10.56
N THR A 422 25.61 40.10 -11.85
CA THR A 422 24.54 40.51 -12.77
C THR A 422 23.44 39.46 -12.84
N TYR A 423 23.79 38.17 -12.98
CA TYR A 423 22.79 37.10 -13.00
C TYR A 423 21.98 37.04 -11.71
N LYS A 424 22.61 37.14 -10.54
CA LYS A 424 21.91 37.06 -9.25
C LYS A 424 20.96 38.23 -8.99
N GLU A 425 21.20 39.37 -9.62
CA GLU A 425 20.32 40.54 -9.56
C GLU A 425 19.11 40.41 -10.50
N MET A 426 19.07 39.40 -11.38
CA MET A 426 17.95 39.18 -12.30
C MET A 426 16.73 38.61 -11.57
N PRO A 427 15.50 39.05 -11.91
CA PRO A 427 14.27 38.50 -11.32
C PRO A 427 14.08 36.99 -11.56
N THR A 428 14.61 36.47 -12.66
CA THR A 428 14.51 35.07 -13.08
C THR A 428 15.65 34.19 -12.54
N ALA A 429 16.52 34.74 -11.68
CA ALA A 429 17.69 34.04 -11.19
C ALA A 429 17.31 32.83 -10.33
N ASN A 430 17.82 31.66 -10.69
CA ASN A 430 17.75 30.49 -9.83
C ASN A 430 18.69 30.66 -8.62
N ALA A 431 18.11 30.83 -7.44
CA ALA A 431 18.86 31.00 -6.18
C ALA A 431 19.77 29.81 -5.83
N LYS A 432 19.51 28.62 -6.38
CA LYS A 432 20.25 27.38 -6.12
C LYS A 432 21.28 27.03 -7.20
N VAL A 433 21.54 27.93 -8.16
CA VAL A 433 22.51 27.66 -9.22
C VAL A 433 23.91 27.47 -8.65
N ALA A 434 24.65 26.49 -9.15
CA ALA A 434 26.06 26.28 -8.83
C ALA A 434 26.95 26.91 -9.92
N PHE A 435 27.90 27.74 -9.51
CA PHE A 435 28.89 28.34 -10.40
C PHE A 435 30.22 27.62 -10.27
N VAL A 436 30.79 27.21 -11.39
CA VAL A 436 32.13 26.63 -11.49
C VAL A 436 32.99 27.58 -12.33
N VAL A 437 33.89 28.31 -11.68
CA VAL A 437 34.75 29.30 -12.34
C VAL A 437 36.09 28.68 -12.66
N ILE A 438 36.43 28.63 -13.95
CA ILE A 438 37.70 28.11 -14.43
C ILE A 438 38.76 29.22 -14.34
N VAL A 439 39.79 28.99 -13.54
CA VAL A 439 40.87 29.95 -13.26
C VAL A 439 42.21 29.39 -13.73
N GLN A 440 43.17 30.25 -14.04
CA GLN A 440 44.55 29.79 -14.32
C GLN A 440 45.24 29.30 -13.04
N GLU A 441 45.08 30.07 -11.96
CA GLU A 441 45.61 29.76 -10.63
C GLU A 441 44.52 29.96 -9.57
N LEU A 442 44.59 29.20 -8.48
CA LEU A 442 43.62 29.34 -7.39
C LEU A 442 43.71 30.74 -6.76
N PRO A 443 42.58 31.44 -6.56
CA PRO A 443 42.60 32.70 -5.85
C PRO A 443 42.93 32.49 -4.37
N LYS A 444 43.26 33.57 -3.66
CA LYS A 444 43.57 33.53 -2.21
C LYS A 444 42.43 32.85 -1.44
N SER A 445 42.77 32.14 -0.36
CA SER A 445 41.83 31.36 0.47
C SER A 445 40.59 32.17 0.90
N GLU A 446 40.75 33.45 1.22
CA GLU A 446 39.63 34.34 1.57
C GLU A 446 38.58 34.49 0.45
N ILE A 447 39.04 34.58 -0.81
CA ILE A 447 38.17 34.70 -1.98
C ILE A 447 37.47 33.37 -2.25
N ILE A 448 38.18 32.24 -2.08
CA ILE A 448 37.58 30.90 -2.19
C ILE A 448 36.46 30.74 -1.17
N SER A 449 36.72 31.08 0.09
CA SER A 449 35.74 30.99 1.17
C SER A 449 34.51 31.87 0.91
N LYS A 450 34.70 33.13 0.47
CA LYS A 450 33.60 34.02 0.06
C LYS A 450 32.83 33.48 -1.14
N GLY A 451 33.53 32.92 -2.13
CA GLY A 451 32.94 32.28 -3.30
C GLY A 451 32.01 31.13 -2.91
N LYS A 452 32.43 30.27 -1.98
CA LYS A 452 31.61 29.15 -1.49
C LYS A 452 30.29 29.59 -0.87
N PHE A 453 30.28 30.67 -0.07
CA PHE A 453 29.03 31.25 0.45
C PHE A 453 28.11 31.78 -0.65
N MET A 454 28.67 32.11 -1.81
CA MET A 454 27.94 32.56 -2.98
C MET A 454 27.62 31.41 -3.97
N GLY A 455 27.88 30.15 -3.63
CA GLY A 455 27.67 29.02 -4.53
C GLY A 455 28.67 28.97 -5.69
N VAL A 456 29.86 29.55 -5.50
CA VAL A 456 30.95 29.61 -6.49
C VAL A 456 32.09 28.70 -6.06
N GLU A 457 32.49 27.78 -6.93
CA GLU A 457 33.68 26.96 -6.79
C GLU A 457 34.70 27.34 -7.87
N PHE A 458 35.96 27.52 -7.47
CA PHE A 458 37.06 27.87 -8.38
C PHE A 458 37.85 26.63 -8.75
N VAL A 459 38.07 26.40 -10.04
CA VAL A 459 38.73 25.20 -10.57
C VAL A 459 39.91 25.61 -11.46
N PRO A 460 41.15 25.20 -11.14
CA PRO A 460 42.29 25.44 -12.01
C PRO A 460 42.12 24.73 -13.35
N GLU A 461 42.39 25.41 -14.46
CA GLU A 461 42.19 24.87 -15.80
C GLU A 461 42.97 23.56 -16.05
N GLN A 462 44.12 23.41 -15.40
CA GLN A 462 44.98 22.23 -15.51
C GLN A 462 44.48 21.05 -14.64
N ASN A 463 43.56 21.27 -13.71
CA ASN A 463 43.09 20.28 -12.75
C ASN A 463 41.69 19.75 -13.11
N MET A 464 41.65 18.84 -14.09
CA MET A 464 40.39 18.22 -14.51
C MET A 464 39.72 17.41 -13.39
N ASP A 465 40.48 16.75 -12.51
CA ASP A 465 39.91 15.97 -11.40
C ASP A 465 39.13 16.85 -10.40
N MET A 466 39.50 18.12 -10.27
CA MET A 466 38.75 19.09 -9.49
C MET A 466 37.46 19.52 -10.21
N LEU A 467 37.49 19.68 -11.54
CA LEU A 467 36.27 19.88 -12.34
C LEU A 467 35.29 18.72 -12.17
N TYR A 468 35.79 17.48 -12.26
CA TYR A 468 34.98 16.26 -12.07
C TYR A 468 34.23 16.30 -10.74
N ASP A 469 34.93 16.60 -9.65
CA ASP A 469 34.33 16.66 -8.33
C ASP A 469 33.35 17.83 -8.17
N CYS A 470 33.68 19.02 -8.67
CA CYS A 470 32.82 20.19 -8.61
C CYS A 470 31.47 19.95 -9.31
N ILE A 471 31.51 19.36 -10.52
CA ILE A 471 30.29 19.00 -11.25
C ILE A 471 29.53 17.91 -10.49
N ARG A 472 30.17 16.82 -10.05
CA ARG A 472 29.50 15.76 -9.28
C ARG A 472 28.85 16.25 -7.98
N MET A 473 29.42 17.26 -7.33
CA MET A 473 28.86 17.84 -6.10
C MET A 473 27.64 18.73 -6.36
N ALA A 474 27.55 19.30 -7.57
CA ALA A 474 26.47 20.18 -8.02
C ALA A 474 25.28 19.41 -8.63
N LEU A 475 25.49 18.15 -9.02
CA LEU A 475 24.44 17.19 -9.35
C LEU A 475 23.81 16.62 -8.08
#